data_AF-A0A518H2R7-F1
#
_entry.id   AF-A0A518H2R7-F1
#
_cell.length_a   1.000
_cell.length_b   1.000
_cell.length_c   1.000
_cell.angle_alpha   90.00
_cell.angle_beta   90.00
_cell.angle_gamma   90.00
#
_symmetry.space_group_name_H-M   'P 1'
#
loop_
_entity.id
_entity.type
_entity.pdbx_description
1 polymer ?
#
loop_
_entity_poly.entity_id
_entity_poly.type
_entity_poly.pdbx_seq_one_letter_code
_entity_poly.pdbx_strand_id
1 'polypeptide(L)'
;MILSFERARERVADAIRHVHPIHLALIGLGGLLLASIAIGGELVFPIVFLGFLLGMVLFWANEFLTLMQAPDSAFPGRSDKLVWALLLVLLPPIGAPLFWAFRHGYGEPAGDRAGKPHARPWMHDEV
;
A
#
# COMPACT_ATOMS: atom_id res chain seq x y z
N MET A 1 -4.01 -33.45 -1.44
CA MET A 1 -4.35 -32.30 -0.56
C MET A 1 -3.11 -31.59 -0.01
N ILE A 2 -2.08 -32.31 0.45
CA ILE A 2 -0.84 -31.76 1.05
C ILE A 2 -0.06 -30.81 0.12
N LEU A 3 0.08 -31.15 -1.17
CA LEU A 3 0.79 -30.34 -2.19
C LEU A 3 0.14 -28.98 -2.54
N SER A 4 -1.08 -28.70 -2.05
CA SER A 4 -1.73 -27.38 -2.22
C SER A 4 -1.37 -26.42 -1.08
N PHE A 5 -1.09 -26.95 0.11
CA PHE A 5 -0.77 -26.18 1.30
C PHE A 5 0.66 -25.64 1.27
N GLU A 6 1.62 -26.42 0.75
CA GLU A 6 3.00 -25.97 0.57
C GLU A 6 3.10 -24.85 -0.46
N ARG A 7 2.43 -24.99 -1.61
CA ARG A 7 2.33 -23.92 -2.61
C ARG A 7 1.63 -22.67 -2.08
N ALA A 8 0.63 -22.84 -1.21
CA ALA A 8 0.00 -21.71 -0.52
C ALA A 8 0.96 -21.04 0.47
N ARG A 9 1.71 -21.82 1.26
CA ARG A 9 2.74 -21.28 2.18
C ARG A 9 3.85 -20.54 1.45
N GLU A 10 4.35 -21.07 0.34
CA GLU A 10 5.40 -20.42 -0.45
C GLU A 10 4.90 -19.10 -1.05
N ARG A 11 3.68 -19.07 -1.60
CA ARG A 11 3.07 -17.83 -2.11
C ARG A 11 2.85 -16.80 -1.01
N VAL A 12 2.42 -17.24 0.18
CA VAL A 12 2.24 -16.36 1.33
C VAL A 12 3.58 -15.86 1.86
N ALA A 13 4.61 -16.71 1.95
CA ALA A 13 5.95 -16.34 2.39
C ALA A 13 6.63 -15.37 1.42
N ASP A 14 6.46 -15.56 0.10
CA ASP A 14 6.94 -14.62 -0.91
C ASP A 14 6.15 -13.31 -0.88
N ALA A 15 4.83 -13.36 -0.74
CA ALA A 15 4.03 -12.15 -0.58
C ALA A 15 4.48 -11.37 0.66
N ILE A 16 4.67 -12.03 1.82
CA ILE A 16 5.14 -11.43 3.06
C ILE A 16 6.55 -10.84 2.90
N ARG A 17 7.46 -11.48 2.16
CA ARG A 17 8.80 -10.93 1.88
C ARG A 17 8.75 -9.62 1.09
N HIS A 18 7.71 -9.40 0.28
CA HIS A 18 7.49 -8.17 -0.46
C HIS A 18 6.63 -7.15 0.30
N VAL A 19 6.06 -7.51 1.46
CA VAL A 19 5.35 -6.56 2.31
C VAL A 19 6.38 -5.63 2.96
N HIS A 20 6.36 -4.37 2.54
CA HIS A 20 7.24 -3.32 3.07
C HIS A 20 7.20 -3.32 4.61
N PRO A 21 8.35 -3.17 5.32
CA PRO A 21 8.42 -3.27 6.78
C PRO A 21 7.45 -2.33 7.52
N ILE A 22 7.08 -1.21 6.89
CA ILE A 22 6.06 -0.27 7.39
C ILE A 22 4.71 -0.95 7.62
N HIS A 23 4.26 -1.81 6.71
CA HIS A 23 2.95 -2.48 6.84
C HIS A 23 2.94 -3.45 8.00
N LEU A 24 4.02 -4.21 8.18
CA LEU A 24 4.17 -5.12 9.32
C LEU A 24 4.19 -4.33 10.65
N ALA A 25 4.88 -3.19 10.67
CA ALA A 25 4.88 -2.29 11.82
C ALA A 25 3.47 -1.76 12.12
N LEU A 26 2.72 -1.31 11.11
CA LEU A 26 1.34 -0.82 11.27
C LEU A 26 0.38 -1.91 11.76
N ILE A 27 0.47 -3.13 11.22
CA ILE A 27 -0.33 -4.28 11.66
C ILE A 27 0.02 -4.63 13.11
N GLY A 28 1.31 -4.67 13.45
CA GLY A 28 1.78 -4.91 14.82
C GLY A 28 1.29 -3.86 15.81
N LEU A 29 1.41 -2.58 15.46
CA LEU A 29 0.89 -1.45 16.26
C LEU A 29 -0.64 -1.51 16.40
N GLY A 30 -1.37 -1.86 15.35
CA GLY A 30 -2.82 -2.05 15.40
C GLY A 30 -3.23 -3.19 16.35
N GLY A 31 -2.52 -4.32 16.29
CA GLY A 31 -2.71 -5.43 17.22
C GLY A 31 -2.39 -5.04 18.68
N LEU A 32 -1.30 -4.31 18.89
CA LEU A 32 -0.93 -3.80 20.21
C LEU A 32 -1.95 -2.80 20.74
N LEU A 33 -2.50 -1.95 19.88
CA LEU A 33 -3.56 -1.00 20.24
C LEU A 33 -4.81 -1.74 20.72
N LEU A 34 -5.25 -2.77 19.99
CA LEU A 34 -6.39 -3.61 20.36
C LEU A 34 -6.17 -4.33 21.69
N ALA A 35 -4.97 -4.89 21.90
CA ALA A 35 -4.60 -5.53 23.16
C ALA A 35 -4.60 -4.53 24.33
N SER A 36 -4.11 -3.31 24.10
CA SER A 36 -4.08 -2.24 25.11
C SER A 36 -5.48 -1.84 25.58
N ILE A 37 -6.44 -1.78 24.65
CA ILE A 37 -7.85 -1.53 24.95
C ILE A 37 -8.44 -2.66 25.80
N ALA A 38 -8.16 -3.92 25.45
CA ALA A 38 -8.70 -5.09 26.14
C ALA A 38 -8.19 -5.22 27.59
N ILE A 39 -6.96 -4.78 27.85
CA ILE A 39 -6.29 -4.92 29.16
C ILE A 39 -6.49 -3.66 30.04
N GLY A 40 -7.05 -2.58 29.50
CA GLY A 40 -7.26 -1.33 30.25
C GLY A 40 -5.94 -0.56 30.50
N GLY A 41 -5.00 -0.59 29.56
CA GLY A 41 -3.70 0.06 29.70
C GLY A 41 -3.78 1.59 29.53
N GLU A 42 -4.12 2.32 30.59
CA GLU A 42 -4.35 3.79 30.55
C GLU A 42 -3.15 4.60 30.04
N LEU A 43 -1.92 4.19 30.36
CA LEU A 43 -0.68 4.87 29.93
C LEU A 43 -0.13 4.34 28.59
N VAL A 44 -0.32 3.05 28.31
CA VAL A 44 0.21 2.41 27.10
C VAL A 44 -0.65 2.76 25.89
N PHE A 45 -1.97 2.81 26.07
CA PHE A 45 -2.92 3.15 25.03
C PHE A 45 -2.60 4.46 24.29
N PRO A 46 -2.44 5.63 24.94
CA PRO A 46 -2.20 6.88 24.23
C PRO A 46 -0.88 6.87 23.44
N ILE A 47 0.16 6.21 23.95
CA ILE A 47 1.46 6.10 23.28
C ILE A 47 1.33 5.24 22.02
N VAL A 48 0.72 4.07 22.14
CA VAL A 48 0.52 3.15 21.01
C VAL A 48 -0.43 3.76 19.99
N PHE A 49 -1.50 4.43 20.44
CA PHE A 49 -2.44 5.13 19.58
C PHE A 49 -1.77 6.26 18.80
N LEU A 50 -0.97 7.10 19.47
CA LEU A 50 -0.24 8.18 18.81
C LEU A 50 0.79 7.64 17.81
N GLY A 51 1.53 6.59 18.17
CA GLY A 51 2.45 5.91 17.26
C GLY A 51 1.75 5.34 16.04
N PHE A 52 0.56 4.75 16.22
CA PHE A 52 -0.24 4.21 15.13
C PHE A 52 -0.76 5.31 14.20
N LEU A 53 -1.29 6.40 14.77
CA LEU A 53 -1.74 7.57 14.00
C LEU A 53 -0.59 8.19 13.20
N LEU A 54 0.57 8.37 13.81
CA LEU A 54 1.75 8.91 13.12
C LEU A 54 2.19 8.00 11.98
N GLY A 55 2.23 6.68 12.21
CA GLY A 55 2.52 5.70 11.18
C GLY A 55 1.54 5.77 10.01
N MET A 56 0.23 5.87 10.30
CA MET A 56 -0.81 6.02 9.29
C MET A 56 -0.65 7.30 8.47
N VAL A 57 -0.35 8.44 9.11
CA VAL A 57 -0.13 9.72 8.42
C VAL A 57 1.10 9.67 7.53
N LEU A 58 2.21 9.10 8.02
CA LEU A 58 3.43 8.95 7.23
C LEU A 58 3.23 8.02 6.03
N PHE A 59 2.53 6.90 6.24
CA PHE A 59 2.17 5.99 5.16
C PHE A 59 1.30 6.67 4.11
N TRP A 60 0.25 7.36 4.53
CA TRP A 60 -0.62 8.13 3.64
C TRP A 60 0.13 9.21 2.87
N ALA A 61 0.99 9.99 3.55
CA ALA A 61 1.76 11.06 2.93
C ALA A 61 2.72 10.51 1.87
N ASN A 62 3.37 9.38 2.15
CA ASN A 62 4.25 8.71 1.19
C ASN A 62 3.50 8.28 -0.08
N GLU A 63 2.34 7.63 0.07
CA GLU A 63 1.53 7.20 -1.07
C GLU A 63 0.93 8.39 -1.83
N PHE A 64 0.50 9.44 -1.14
CA PHE A 64 0.03 10.68 -1.76
C PHE A 64 1.15 11.37 -2.57
N LEU A 65 2.36 11.47 -2.02
CA LEU A 65 3.51 12.03 -2.74
C LEU A 65 3.87 11.18 -3.96
N THR A 66 3.82 9.85 -3.83
CA THR A 66 4.05 8.92 -4.94
C THR A 66 3.04 9.14 -6.06
N LEU A 67 1.76 9.30 -5.73
CA LEU A 67 0.71 9.64 -6.70
C LEU A 67 0.99 10.99 -7.39
N MET A 68 1.39 12.01 -6.63
CA MET A 68 1.62 13.35 -7.17
C MET A 68 2.86 13.42 -8.07
N GLN A 69 3.89 12.61 -7.79
CA GLN A 69 5.10 12.51 -8.59
C GLN A 69 4.93 11.63 -9.84
N ALA A 70 3.92 10.76 -9.86
CA ALA A 70 3.65 9.92 -11.02
C ALA A 70 3.14 10.74 -12.23
N PRO A 71 3.68 10.52 -13.44
CA PRO A 71 3.14 11.15 -14.65
C PRO A 71 1.75 10.60 -14.97
N ASP A 72 0.91 11.40 -15.65
CA ASP A 72 -0.45 10.99 -15.99
C ASP A 72 -0.47 9.76 -16.92
N SER A 73 0.58 9.58 -17.73
CA SER A 73 0.79 8.40 -18.58
C SER A 73 1.05 7.11 -17.79
N ALA A 74 1.39 7.18 -16.51
CA ALA A 74 1.57 6.01 -15.67
C ALA A 74 0.23 5.29 -15.38
N PHE A 75 -0.90 5.99 -15.53
CA PHE A 75 -2.22 5.46 -15.27
C PHE A 75 -2.89 4.93 -16.54
N PRO A 76 -3.71 3.87 -16.46
CA PRO A 76 -4.40 3.32 -17.63
C PRO A 76 -5.51 4.24 -18.14
N GLY A 77 -6.25 4.90 -17.26
CA GLY A 77 -7.27 5.89 -17.63
C GLY A 77 -6.78 7.34 -17.56
N ARG A 78 -7.32 8.19 -18.46
CA ARG A 78 -7.03 9.64 -18.53
C ARG A 78 -7.34 10.39 -17.22
N SER A 79 -8.30 9.89 -16.44
CA SER A 79 -8.77 10.53 -15.21
C SER A 79 -8.43 9.74 -13.94
N ASP A 80 -7.76 8.59 -14.05
CA ASP A 80 -7.52 7.70 -12.93
C ASP A 80 -6.68 8.36 -11.83
N LYS A 81 -5.71 9.19 -12.20
CA LYS A 81 -4.91 9.95 -11.24
C LYS A 81 -5.76 10.86 -10.36
N LEU A 82 -6.76 11.53 -10.94
CA LEU A 82 -7.69 12.37 -10.19
C LEU A 82 -8.59 11.54 -9.28
N VAL A 83 -9.04 10.37 -9.75
CA VAL A 83 -9.82 9.43 -8.92
C VAL A 83 -8.98 8.97 -7.74
N TRP A 84 -7.72 8.58 -7.95
CA TRP A 84 -6.80 8.20 -6.88
C TRP A 84 -6.52 9.35 -5.91
N ALA A 85 -6.32 10.57 -6.41
CA ALA A 85 -6.11 11.75 -5.58
C ALA A 85 -7.32 12.01 -4.69
N LEU A 86 -8.52 11.93 -5.27
CA LEU A 86 -9.78 12.08 -4.56
C LEU A 86 -9.94 10.98 -3.49
N LEU A 87 -9.61 9.73 -3.83
CA LEU A 87 -9.69 8.58 -2.92
C LEU A 87 -8.76 8.75 -1.72
N LEU A 88 -7.53 9.23 -1.95
CA LEU A 88 -6.54 9.49 -0.90
C LEU A 88 -6.96 10.65 0.00
N VAL A 89 -7.59 11.70 -0.53
CA VAL A 89 -8.00 12.87 0.27
C VAL A 89 -9.30 12.60 1.03
N LEU A 90 -10.29 11.99 0.39
CA LEU A 90 -11.61 11.76 0.99
C LEU A 90 -11.67 10.52 1.87
N LEU A 91 -10.88 9.49 1.56
CA LEU A 91 -10.82 8.26 2.34
C LEU A 91 -9.38 7.85 2.67
N PRO A 92 -8.59 8.66 3.42
CA PRO A 92 -7.19 8.34 3.74
C PRO A 92 -6.93 6.91 4.24
N PRO A 93 -7.72 6.33 5.18
CA PRO A 93 -7.44 5.00 5.70
C PRO A 93 -7.72 3.87 4.71
N ILE A 94 -8.49 4.14 3.65
CA ILE A 94 -8.88 3.14 2.63
C ILE A 94 -8.13 3.39 1.32
N GLY A 95 -8.00 4.66 0.92
CA GLY A 95 -7.39 5.10 -0.32
C GLY A 95 -5.90 4.79 -0.40
N ALA A 96 -5.14 4.98 0.69
CA ALA A 96 -3.71 4.66 0.68
C ALA A 96 -3.43 3.15 0.54
N PRO A 97 -4.08 2.24 1.28
CA PRO A 97 -3.94 0.80 1.03
C PRO A 97 -4.38 0.36 -0.38
N LEU A 98 -5.46 0.94 -0.92
CA LEU A 98 -5.93 0.62 -2.26
C LEU A 98 -4.96 1.09 -3.35
N PHE A 99 -4.42 2.30 -3.22
CA PHE A 99 -3.42 2.82 -4.14
C PHE A 99 -2.10 2.02 -4.06
N TRP A 100 -1.69 1.64 -2.84
CA TRP A 100 -0.57 0.73 -2.62
C TRP A 100 -0.77 -0.63 -3.32
N ALA A 101 -1.96 -1.21 -3.21
CA ALA A 101 -2.29 -2.47 -3.86
C ALA A 101 -2.32 -2.33 -5.39
N PHE A 102 -2.89 -1.23 -5.88
CA PHE A 102 -2.91 -0.88 -7.30
C PHE A 102 -1.50 -0.80 -7.88
N ARG A 103 -0.57 -0.06 -7.26
CA ARG A 103 0.81 0.06 -7.78
C ARG A 103 1.58 -1.26 -7.78
N HIS A 104 1.32 -2.16 -6.82
CA HIS A 104 1.98 -3.46 -6.81
C HIS A 104 1.36 -4.45 -7.79
N GLY A 105 0.06 -4.33 -8.09
CA GLY A 105 -0.62 -5.17 -9.07
C GLY A 105 -0.41 -4.74 -10.53
N TYR A 106 -0.34 -3.43 -10.78
CA TYR A 106 -0.22 -2.85 -12.12
C TYR A 106 1.21 -2.42 -12.50
N GLY A 107 2.15 -2.49 -11.57
CA GLY A 107 3.51 -1.98 -11.72
C GLY A 107 3.65 -0.56 -11.19
N GLU A 108 4.83 -0.23 -10.68
CA GLU A 108 5.08 1.10 -10.11
C GLU A 108 4.79 2.17 -11.16
N PRO A 109 3.97 3.20 -10.82
CA PRO A 109 3.77 4.31 -11.71
C PRO A 109 5.10 5.04 -11.82
N ALA A 110 5.83 4.74 -12.90
CA ALA A 110 7.22 5.15 -13.06
C ALA A 110 7.31 6.68 -12.95
N GLY A 111 7.82 7.16 -11.81
CA GLY A 111 8.50 8.44 -11.78
C GLY A 111 9.63 8.38 -12.81
N ASP A 112 9.86 9.50 -13.47
CA ASP A 112 10.92 9.84 -14.43
C ASP A 112 12.34 9.26 -14.23
N ARG A 113 12.62 8.48 -13.19
CA ARG A 113 13.93 7.92 -12.84
C ARG A 113 14.16 6.44 -13.18
N ALA A 114 13.15 5.69 -13.61
CA ALA A 114 13.33 4.28 -13.97
C ALA A 114 13.15 4.06 -15.48
N GLY A 115 14.25 4.25 -16.22
CA GLY A 115 14.35 3.82 -17.61
C GLY A 115 14.18 2.31 -17.74
N LYS A 116 12.94 1.89 -17.99
CA LYS A 116 12.51 0.89 -18.98
C LYS A 116 11.02 0.63 -18.73
N PRO A 117 10.13 0.99 -19.67
CA PRO A 117 8.75 0.56 -19.56
C PRO A 117 8.77 -0.97 -19.55
N HIS A 118 8.32 -1.58 -18.45
CA HIS A 118 7.80 -2.94 -18.54
C HIS A 118 6.74 -2.90 -19.63
N ALA A 119 6.99 -3.59 -20.75
CA ALA A 119 6.07 -3.64 -21.88
C ALA A 119 4.69 -3.99 -21.34
N ARG A 120 3.78 -3.02 -21.40
CA ARG A 120 2.46 -3.18 -20.78
C ARG A 120 1.68 -4.19 -21.63
N PRO A 121 0.93 -5.13 -21.03
CA PRO A 121 0.26 -6.22 -21.77
C PRO A 121 -0.67 -5.75 -22.91
N TRP A 122 -1.10 -4.49 -22.89
CA TRP A 122 -1.97 -3.85 -23.88
C TRP A 122 -1.22 -2.99 -24.91
N MET A 123 0.11 -2.98 -24.90
CA MET A 123 0.96 -2.26 -25.88
C MET A 123 1.29 -3.12 -27.11
N HIS A 124 0.59 -4.22 -27.34
CA HIS A 124 0.87 -5.16 -28.42
C HIS A 124 0.15 -4.87 -29.75
N ASP A 125 -0.73 -3.85 -29.82
CA ASP A 125 -1.71 -3.79 -30.92
C ASP A 125 -1.72 -2.49 -31.76
N GLU A 126 -0.65 -1.70 -31.77
CA GLU A 126 -0.56 -0.55 -32.69
C GLU A 126 0.63 -0.71 -33.64
N VAL A 127 0.36 -1.37 -34.77
CA VAL A 127 1.17 -1.40 -35.99
C VAL A 127 0.62 -0.38 -36.98
#